data_AF-A0A1M6BM10-F1
#
_entry.id   AF-A0A1M6BM10-F1
#
_cell.length_a   1.000
_cell.length_b   1.000
_cell.length_c   1.000
_cell.angle_alpha   90.00
_cell.angle_beta   90.00
_cell.angle_gamma   90.00
#
_symmetry.space_group_name_H-M   'P 1'
#
loop_
_entity.id
_entity.type
_entity.pdbx_description
1 polymer ?
#
loop_
_entity_poly.entity_id
_entity_poly.type
_entity_poly.pdbx_seq_one_letter_code
_entity_poly.pdbx_strand_id
1 'polypeptide(L)'
;MKLLKVKKSGEVLGNEKGFALILTMSMLTVLSITGVMVLNTTDTELKITSNARANSEAFVAAELAVEYAQNKVILDPGSIAAGTNYDLIDDDNDIADLLPDGMELEVNGRNEIDFYTGLPPAGMSNQTSTDAYISNIYRTSNSTDTGDGGDAAYYRVSVEARARDRAAARVETLFVNRGGQVF
;
A
#
# COMPACT_ATOMS: atom_id res chain seq x y z
N MET A 1 67.39 44.70 -62.01
CA MET A 1 66.63 44.32 -60.79
C MET A 1 65.15 44.33 -61.11
N LYS A 2 64.50 43.16 -61.10
CA LYS A 2 63.09 42.98 -61.52
C LYS A 2 62.22 42.95 -60.26
N LEU A 3 61.32 43.92 -60.10
CA LEU A 3 60.40 44.01 -58.96
C LEU A 3 59.29 42.96 -59.08
N LEU A 4 59.25 42.00 -58.15
CA LEU A 4 58.17 41.03 -58.01
C LEU A 4 56.98 41.71 -57.31
N LYS A 5 55.87 41.90 -58.04
CA LYS A 5 54.57 42.29 -57.45
C LYS A 5 53.88 41.06 -56.87
N VAL A 6 53.73 41.02 -55.55
CA VAL A 6 52.92 40.01 -54.86
C VAL A 6 51.43 40.31 -55.09
N LYS A 7 50.73 39.41 -55.78
CA LYS A 7 49.28 39.48 -56.00
C LYS A 7 48.59 38.84 -54.79
N LYS A 8 48.03 39.65 -53.88
CA LYS A 8 47.10 39.15 -52.85
C LYS A 8 45.81 38.70 -53.55
N SER A 9 45.56 37.40 -53.56
CA SER A 9 44.26 36.84 -53.96
C SER A 9 43.26 37.23 -52.87
N GLY A 10 42.35 38.15 -53.17
CA GLY A 10 41.20 38.40 -52.32
C GLY A 10 40.23 37.24 -52.48
N GLU A 11 40.31 36.26 -51.59
CA GLU A 11 39.25 35.26 -51.46
C GLU A 11 37.97 35.97 -51.04
N VAL A 12 36.95 35.88 -51.90
CA VAL A 12 35.59 36.24 -51.57
C VAL A 12 35.08 35.17 -50.60
N LEU A 13 35.33 35.37 -49.30
CA LEU A 13 34.67 34.65 -48.22
C LEU A 13 33.17 34.97 -48.31
N GLY A 14 32.44 34.15 -49.06
CA GLY A 14 30.98 34.24 -49.20
C GLY A 14 30.28 34.06 -47.86
N ASN A 15 28.97 34.28 -47.86
CA ASN A 15 28.05 34.31 -46.72
C ASN A 15 28.01 33.04 -45.81
N GLU A 16 28.94 32.11 -45.98
CA GLU A 16 29.12 30.83 -45.28
C GLU A 16 29.25 31.02 -43.75
N LYS A 17 29.89 32.10 -43.30
CA LYS A 17 30.01 32.42 -41.87
C LYS A 17 28.66 32.75 -41.23
N GLY A 18 27.77 33.42 -41.95
CA GLY A 18 26.42 33.74 -41.47
C GLY A 18 25.54 32.48 -41.40
N PHE A 19 25.66 31.61 -42.41
CA PHE A 19 24.96 30.34 -42.44
C PHE A 19 25.40 29.40 -41.31
N ALA A 20 26.71 29.28 -41.07
CA ALA A 20 27.25 28.48 -39.97
C ALA A 20 26.78 28.98 -38.59
N LEU A 21 26.66 30.30 -38.41
CA LEU A 21 26.14 30.89 -37.18
C LEU A 21 24.66 30.56 -36.97
N ILE A 22 23.84 30.71 -38.01
CA ILE A 22 22.40 30.38 -37.94
C ILE A 22 22.21 28.88 -37.66
N LEU A 23 22.99 28.03 -38.31
CA LEU A 23 22.94 26.59 -38.10
C LEU A 23 23.31 26.22 -36.65
N THR A 24 24.40 26.77 -36.11
CA THR A 24 24.81 26.48 -34.73
C THR A 24 23.79 26.99 -33.71
N MET A 25 23.23 28.19 -33.90
CA MET A 25 22.16 28.70 -33.03
C MET A 25 20.89 27.84 -33.12
N SER A 26 20.52 27.36 -34.32
CA SER A 26 19.38 26.48 -34.50
C SER A 26 19.58 25.13 -33.78
N MET A 27 20.78 24.55 -33.90
CA MET A 27 21.12 23.30 -33.20
C MET A 27 21.15 23.48 -31.68
N LEU A 28 21.72 24.59 -31.18
CA LEU A 28 21.70 24.93 -29.76
C LEU A 28 20.27 25.10 -29.24
N THR A 29 19.40 25.73 -30.02
CA THR A 29 17.99 25.91 -29.66
C THR A 29 17.27 24.57 -29.57
N VAL A 30 17.45 23.70 -30.58
CA VAL A 30 16.86 22.35 -30.57
C VAL A 30 17.38 21.52 -29.40
N LEU A 31 18.68 21.52 -29.14
CA LEU A 31 19.27 20.81 -27.99
C LEU A 31 18.75 21.34 -26.66
N SER A 32 18.55 22.64 -26.53
CA SER A 32 18.01 23.25 -25.31
C SER A 32 16.55 22.84 -25.08
N ILE A 33 15.72 22.86 -26.13
CA ILE A 33 14.31 22.41 -26.05
C ILE A 33 14.25 20.94 -25.65
N THR A 34 15.03 20.08 -26.31
CA THR A 34 15.08 18.65 -25.99
C THR A 34 15.61 18.43 -24.57
N GLY A 35 16.62 19.18 -24.14
CA GLY A 35 17.18 19.09 -22.79
C GLY A 35 16.13 19.40 -21.72
N VAL A 36 15.38 20.50 -21.87
CA VAL A 36 14.30 20.87 -20.94
C VAL A 36 13.17 19.82 -20.96
N MET A 37 12.82 19.29 -22.13
CA MET A 37 11.80 18.24 -22.24
C MET A 37 12.20 16.98 -21.50
N VAL A 38 13.45 16.53 -21.65
CA VAL A 38 13.97 15.34 -20.94
C VAL A 38 13.96 15.56 -19.43
N LEU A 39 14.41 16.72 -18.94
CA LEU A 39 14.38 17.04 -17.51
C LEU A 39 12.96 17.00 -16.94
N ASN A 40 11.99 17.60 -17.64
CA ASN A 40 10.59 17.57 -17.21
C ASN A 40 10.02 16.15 -17.15
N THR A 41 10.38 15.29 -18.11
CA THR A 41 9.98 13.87 -18.09
C THR A 41 10.59 13.16 -16.88
N THR A 42 11.89 13.34 -16.63
CA THR A 42 12.57 12.74 -15.46
C THR A 42 11.96 13.18 -14.14
N ASP A 43 11.66 14.47 -13.97
CA ASP A 43 11.02 14.97 -12.75
C ASP A 43 9.62 14.35 -12.55
N THR A 44 8.89 14.15 -13.64
CA THR A 44 7.57 13.52 -13.60
C THR A 44 7.66 12.04 -13.24
N GLU A 45 8.58 11.30 -13.85
CA GLU A 45 8.82 9.89 -13.55
C GLU A 45 9.31 9.66 -12.10
N LEU A 46 10.17 10.53 -11.59
CA LEU A 46 10.62 10.48 -10.20
C LEU A 46 9.47 10.71 -9.23
N LYS A 47 8.58 11.67 -9.52
CA LYS A 47 7.38 11.90 -8.71
C LYS A 47 6.43 10.71 -8.73
N ILE A 48 6.19 10.12 -9.89
CA ILE A 48 5.35 8.92 -10.03
C ILE A 48 5.96 7.76 -9.24
N THR A 49 7.25 7.51 -9.42
CA THR A 49 7.98 6.42 -8.74
C THR A 49 7.96 6.61 -7.22
N SER A 50 8.18 7.84 -6.75
CA SER A 50 8.13 8.15 -5.32
C SER A 50 6.72 7.92 -4.74
N ASN A 51 5.67 8.26 -5.47
CA ASN A 51 4.30 8.04 -5.02
C ASN A 51 3.94 6.54 -5.02
N ALA A 52 4.28 5.83 -6.10
CA ALA A 52 4.08 4.38 -6.19
C ALA A 52 4.78 3.63 -5.04
N ARG A 53 6.01 4.03 -4.71
CA ARG A 53 6.74 3.48 -3.57
C ARG A 53 6.04 3.77 -2.24
N ALA A 54 5.61 5.01 -2.00
CA ALA A 54 4.90 5.37 -0.77
C ALA A 54 3.58 4.59 -0.61
N ASN A 55 2.82 4.41 -1.69
CA ASN A 55 1.59 3.61 -1.66
C ASN A 55 1.88 2.14 -1.37
N SER A 56 2.95 1.58 -1.93
CA SER A 56 3.36 0.20 -1.64
C SER A 56 3.79 0.04 -0.18
N GLU A 57 4.53 1.01 0.37
CA GLU A 57 4.92 1.01 1.79
C GLU A 57 3.68 1.06 2.69
N ALA A 58 2.71 1.96 2.41
CA ALA A 58 1.47 2.06 3.18
C ALA A 58 0.63 0.78 3.13
N PHE A 59 0.55 0.13 1.97
CA PHE A 59 -0.17 -1.14 1.80
C PHE A 59 0.48 -2.27 2.61
N VAL A 60 1.82 -2.37 2.59
CA VAL A 60 2.55 -3.37 3.38
C VAL A 60 2.33 -3.15 4.88
N ALA A 61 2.33 -1.90 5.35
CA ALA A 61 2.01 -1.58 6.74
C ALA A 61 0.60 -2.02 7.13
N ALA A 62 -0.40 -1.73 6.29
CA ALA A 62 -1.78 -2.14 6.54
C ALA A 62 -1.93 -3.68 6.58
N GLU A 63 -1.28 -4.41 5.67
CA GLU A 63 -1.28 -5.87 5.67
C GLU A 63 -0.63 -6.47 6.92
N LEU A 64 0.52 -5.94 7.36
CA LEU A 64 1.19 -6.41 8.58
C LEU A 64 0.30 -6.22 9.83
N ALA A 65 -0.36 -5.06 9.92
CA ALA A 65 -1.28 -4.77 11.00
C ALA A 65 -2.54 -5.65 10.94
N VAL A 66 -3.05 -5.97 9.75
CA VAL A 66 -4.13 -6.95 9.57
C VAL A 66 -3.70 -8.35 10.02
N GLU A 67 -2.51 -8.81 9.61
CA GLU A 67 -1.98 -10.12 10.01
C GLU A 67 -1.81 -10.21 11.53
N TYR A 68 -1.30 -9.14 12.15
CA TYR A 68 -1.20 -9.04 13.60
C TYR A 68 -2.58 -9.15 14.28
N ALA A 69 -3.56 -8.38 13.80
CA ALA A 69 -4.93 -8.40 14.32
C ALA A 69 -5.58 -9.79 14.16
N GLN A 70 -5.35 -10.48 13.04
CA GLN A 70 -5.80 -11.85 12.84
C GLN A 70 -5.16 -12.81 13.85
N ASN A 71 -3.85 -12.70 14.06
CA ASN A 71 -3.12 -13.54 15.00
C ASN A 71 -3.62 -13.33 16.44
N LYS A 72 -3.90 -12.08 16.82
CA LYS A 72 -4.51 -11.74 18.11
C LYS A 72 -5.85 -12.46 18.33
N VAL A 73 -6.75 -12.42 17.35
CA VAL A 73 -8.04 -13.13 17.40
C VAL A 73 -7.86 -14.64 17.49
N ILE A 74 -6.81 -15.20 16.89
CA ILE A 74 -6.53 -16.64 16.93
C ILE A 74 -5.99 -17.05 18.30
N LEU A 75 -5.08 -16.27 18.89
CA LEU A 75 -4.43 -16.58 20.16
C LEU A 75 -5.31 -16.29 21.38
N ASP A 76 -6.08 -15.20 21.33
CA ASP A 76 -7.00 -14.80 22.41
C ASP A 76 -8.37 -14.42 21.84
N PRO A 77 -9.14 -15.40 21.35
CA PRO A 77 -10.46 -15.14 20.80
C PRO A 77 -11.39 -14.50 21.84
N GLY A 78 -11.13 -14.72 23.14
CA GLY A 78 -11.88 -14.25 24.32
C GLY A 78 -11.84 -12.75 24.58
N SER A 79 -10.85 -12.07 24.03
CA SER A 79 -10.53 -10.66 24.34
C SER A 79 -11.50 -9.65 23.71
N ILE A 80 -12.25 -10.05 22.68
CA ILE A 80 -13.15 -9.16 21.92
C ILE A 80 -14.59 -9.63 22.12
N ALA A 81 -15.45 -8.77 22.66
CA ALA A 81 -16.85 -9.11 22.92
C ALA A 81 -17.70 -8.98 21.64
N ALA A 82 -18.69 -9.88 21.48
CA ALA A 82 -19.58 -9.85 20.33
C ALA A 82 -20.37 -8.53 20.28
N GLY A 83 -20.41 -7.90 19.11
CA GLY A 83 -21.06 -6.61 18.91
C GLY A 83 -20.28 -5.41 19.46
N THR A 84 -19.03 -5.60 19.85
CA THR A 84 -18.10 -4.51 20.19
C THR A 84 -17.01 -4.39 19.13
N ASN A 85 -16.47 -3.18 19.00
CA ASN A 85 -15.35 -2.86 18.14
C ASN A 85 -14.10 -2.80 19.04
N TYR A 86 -13.07 -3.55 18.69
CA TYR A 86 -11.76 -3.49 19.35
C TYR A 86 -10.86 -2.53 18.59
N ASP A 87 -10.42 -1.46 19.23
CA ASP A 87 -9.60 -0.43 18.59
C ASP A 87 -8.12 -0.81 18.66
N LEU A 88 -7.49 -0.99 17.50
CA LEU A 88 -6.08 -1.39 17.41
C LEU A 88 -5.11 -0.28 17.84
N ILE A 89 -5.55 0.98 17.91
CA ILE A 89 -4.71 2.10 18.36
C ILE A 89 -4.86 2.31 19.86
N ASP A 90 -6.10 2.32 20.36
CA ASP A 90 -6.38 2.66 21.75
C ASP A 90 -6.25 1.44 22.69
N ASP A 91 -6.62 0.25 22.22
CA ASP A 91 -6.63 -0.97 23.04
C ASP A 91 -5.36 -1.81 22.89
N ASP A 92 -4.42 -1.46 21.98
CA ASP A 92 -3.21 -2.22 21.69
C ASP A 92 -1.97 -1.32 21.50
N ASN A 93 -0.99 -1.49 22.40
CA ASN A 93 0.25 -0.72 22.34
C ASN A 93 1.35 -1.41 21.50
N ASP A 94 1.19 -2.69 21.18
CA ASP A 94 2.26 -3.50 20.58
C ASP A 94 2.27 -3.37 19.04
N ILE A 95 1.15 -2.99 18.43
CA ILE A 95 1.03 -2.88 16.97
C ILE A 95 1.92 -1.78 16.39
N ALA A 96 2.15 -0.69 17.15
CA ALA A 96 3.00 0.42 16.73
C ALA A 96 4.47 0.00 16.62
N ASP A 97 4.93 -0.93 17.46
CA ASP A 97 6.30 -1.45 17.47
C ASP A 97 6.56 -2.44 16.32
N LEU A 98 5.51 -3.00 15.72
CA LEU A 98 5.61 -3.92 14.58
C LEU A 98 5.84 -3.20 13.25
N LEU A 99 5.34 -1.96 13.14
CA LEU A 99 5.41 -1.21 11.89
C LEU A 99 6.84 -0.71 11.63
N PRO A 100 7.37 -0.85 10.40
CA PRO A 100 8.72 -0.37 10.12
C PRO A 100 8.78 1.16 10.10
N ASP A 101 9.99 1.71 10.30
CA ASP A 101 10.21 3.16 10.44
C ASP A 101 9.53 4.01 9.34
N GLY A 102 8.80 5.03 9.79
CA GLY A 102 8.09 5.96 8.92
C GLY A 102 6.76 5.40 8.38
N MET A 103 6.29 4.28 8.91
CA MET A 103 4.92 3.80 8.74
C MET A 103 4.19 3.84 10.07
N GLU A 104 2.91 4.20 10.03
CA GLU A 104 2.07 4.31 11.21
C GLU A 104 0.62 3.97 10.85
N LEU A 105 -0.20 3.67 11.85
CA LEU A 105 -1.65 3.60 11.66
C LEU A 105 -2.21 5.02 11.59
N GLU A 106 -3.17 5.26 10.70
CA GLU A 106 -3.82 6.55 10.58
C GLU A 106 -4.71 6.77 11.82
N VAL A 107 -4.38 7.77 12.64
CA VAL A 107 -5.04 8.02 13.95
C VAL A 107 -6.55 8.24 13.83
N ASN A 108 -7.02 8.83 12.72
CA ASN A 108 -8.45 9.03 12.44
C ASN A 108 -9.01 8.02 11.44
N GLY A 109 -8.21 7.00 11.10
CA GLY A 109 -8.58 5.93 10.18
C GLY A 109 -9.43 4.87 10.87
N ARG A 110 -9.88 3.88 10.08
CA ARG A 110 -10.54 2.70 10.64
C ARG A 110 -9.51 1.63 10.94
N ASN A 111 -9.18 1.49 12.22
CA ASN A 111 -8.23 0.53 12.77
C ASN A 111 -8.94 -0.32 13.83
N GLU A 112 -9.91 -1.12 13.41
CA GLU A 112 -10.78 -1.84 14.33
C GLU A 112 -10.96 -3.31 13.93
N ILE A 113 -11.15 -4.15 14.95
CA ILE A 113 -11.63 -5.52 14.80
C ILE A 113 -13.09 -5.55 15.27
N ASP A 114 -14.00 -5.84 14.35
CA ASP A 114 -15.40 -6.04 14.66
C ASP A 114 -15.71 -7.54 14.77
N PHE A 115 -16.38 -7.92 15.84
CA PHE A 115 -16.80 -9.29 16.08
C PHE A 115 -18.32 -9.46 15.98
N TYR A 116 -18.76 -10.37 15.12
CA TYR A 116 -20.16 -10.75 14.92
C TYR A 116 -20.35 -12.26 15.02
N THR A 117 -21.49 -12.69 15.54
CA THR A 117 -21.91 -14.09 15.54
C THR A 117 -23.08 -14.31 14.60
N GLY A 118 -23.12 -15.42 13.89
CA GLY A 118 -24.28 -15.79 13.08
C GLY A 118 -24.21 -17.17 12.46
N LEU A 119 -25.31 -17.59 11.84
CA LEU A 119 -25.40 -18.92 11.22
C LEU A 119 -24.35 -19.10 10.10
N PRO A 120 -23.54 -20.17 10.13
CA PRO A 120 -22.59 -20.44 9.06
C PRO A 120 -23.30 -20.74 7.74
N PRO A 121 -22.76 -20.30 6.58
CA PRO A 121 -23.24 -20.72 5.27
C PRO A 121 -23.29 -22.24 5.15
N ALA A 122 -24.29 -22.76 4.42
CA ALA A 122 -24.50 -24.21 4.27
C ALA A 122 -23.25 -24.96 3.74
N GLY A 123 -22.45 -24.31 2.87
CA GLY A 123 -21.20 -24.88 2.39
C GLY A 123 -20.15 -25.04 3.50
N MET A 124 -20.11 -24.12 4.46
CA MET A 124 -19.22 -24.21 5.62
C MET A 124 -19.75 -25.24 6.62
N SER A 125 -21.04 -25.26 6.93
CA SER A 125 -21.62 -26.22 7.88
C SER A 125 -21.45 -27.67 7.44
N ASN A 126 -21.53 -27.94 6.13
CA ASN A 126 -21.38 -29.28 5.57
C ASN A 126 -19.94 -29.80 5.54
N GLN A 127 -18.95 -28.91 5.68
CA GLN A 127 -17.52 -29.24 5.59
C GLN A 127 -16.81 -29.26 6.95
N THR A 128 -17.53 -28.99 8.05
CA THR A 128 -16.98 -28.96 9.41
C THR A 128 -17.84 -29.81 10.33
N SER A 129 -17.21 -30.57 11.22
CA SER A 129 -17.98 -31.31 12.22
C SER A 129 -18.70 -30.33 13.15
N THR A 130 -19.87 -30.71 13.63
CA THR A 130 -20.64 -29.93 14.62
C THR A 130 -19.79 -29.61 15.85
N ASP A 131 -18.86 -30.49 16.23
CA ASP A 131 -17.92 -30.30 17.33
C ASP A 131 -16.94 -29.14 17.12
N ALA A 132 -16.55 -28.82 15.88
CA ALA A 132 -15.66 -27.69 15.59
C ALA A 132 -16.28 -26.33 15.95
N TYR A 133 -17.61 -26.20 15.85
CA TYR A 133 -18.32 -25.00 16.31
C TYR A 133 -18.67 -25.06 17.80
N ILE A 134 -18.83 -26.26 18.36
CA ILE A 134 -19.09 -26.47 19.79
C ILE A 134 -17.86 -26.14 20.65
N SER A 135 -16.65 -26.40 20.13
CA SER A 135 -15.39 -26.06 20.77
C SER A 135 -14.88 -24.65 20.41
N ASN A 136 -15.60 -23.92 19.56
CA ASN A 136 -15.39 -22.48 19.41
C ASN A 136 -15.95 -21.82 20.67
N ILE A 137 -15.15 -21.01 21.36
CA ILE A 137 -15.37 -20.56 22.75
C ILE A 137 -16.66 -19.71 22.93
N TYR A 138 -17.38 -19.41 21.85
CA TYR A 138 -18.57 -18.57 21.83
C TYR A 138 -19.86 -19.32 21.54
N ARG A 139 -20.24 -20.22 22.46
CA ARG A 139 -21.66 -20.57 22.64
C ARG A 139 -22.35 -19.45 23.41
N THR A 140 -23.20 -18.69 22.73
CA THR A 140 -24.02 -17.63 23.36
C THR A 140 -25.29 -18.19 24.02
N SER A 141 -25.59 -19.49 23.85
CA SER A 141 -26.74 -20.14 24.48
C SER A 141 -26.31 -21.27 25.42
N ASN A 142 -26.83 -21.23 26.65
CA ASN A 142 -26.79 -22.33 27.62
C ASN A 142 -27.72 -23.51 27.22
N SER A 143 -28.08 -23.63 25.93
CA SER A 143 -29.01 -24.64 25.44
C SER A 143 -28.26 -25.95 25.18
N THR A 144 -28.57 -26.98 25.95
CA THR A 144 -28.09 -28.35 25.76
C THR A 144 -28.84 -29.11 24.66
N ASP A 145 -29.76 -28.44 23.95
CA ASP A 145 -30.49 -29.07 22.86
C ASP A 145 -29.59 -29.19 21.63
N THR A 146 -29.28 -30.44 21.29
CA THR A 146 -28.49 -30.91 20.15
C THR A 146 -29.11 -30.58 18.77
N GLY A 147 -30.04 -29.62 18.71
CA GLY A 147 -30.74 -29.17 17.51
C GLY A 147 -30.46 -27.73 17.08
N ASP A 148 -29.82 -26.89 17.88
CA ASP A 148 -29.54 -25.50 17.52
C ASP A 148 -28.12 -25.35 16.94
N GLY A 149 -28.05 -24.97 15.66
CA GLY A 149 -26.82 -24.79 14.92
C GLY A 149 -25.90 -23.78 15.62
N GLY A 150 -24.69 -24.21 15.96
CA GLY A 150 -23.69 -23.32 16.55
C GLY A 150 -23.43 -22.12 15.63
N ASP A 151 -23.56 -20.93 16.18
CA ASP A 151 -23.19 -19.70 15.48
C ASP A 151 -21.68 -19.69 15.20
N ALA A 152 -21.30 -19.26 14.00
CA ALA A 152 -19.92 -19.02 13.64
C ALA A 152 -19.48 -17.62 14.11
N ALA A 153 -18.23 -17.52 14.53
CA ALA A 153 -17.60 -16.27 14.92
C ALA A 153 -16.95 -15.60 13.71
N TYR A 154 -17.52 -14.49 13.26
CA TYR A 154 -17.03 -13.68 12.16
C TYR A 154 -16.26 -12.48 12.68
N TYR A 155 -15.06 -12.28 12.14
CA TYR A 155 -14.22 -11.15 12.47
C TYR A 155 -13.98 -10.34 11.21
N ARG A 156 -14.33 -9.05 11.26
CA ARG A 156 -13.95 -8.08 10.25
C ARG A 156 -12.82 -7.24 10.83
N VAL A 157 -11.67 -7.26 10.17
CA VAL A 157 -10.54 -6.40 10.52
C VAL A 157 -10.45 -5.32 9.48
N SER A 158 -10.53 -4.07 9.90
CA SER A 158 -10.24 -2.89 9.09
C SER A 158 -8.99 -2.23 9.62
N VAL A 159 -8.02 -1.98 8.76
CA VAL A 159 -6.82 -1.22 9.10
C VAL A 159 -6.54 -0.18 8.05
N GLU A 160 -6.17 1.02 8.49
CA GLU A 160 -5.71 2.10 7.65
C GLU A 160 -4.32 2.55 8.10
N ALA A 161 -3.32 2.35 7.24
CA ALA A 161 -1.94 2.70 7.52
C ALA A 161 -1.44 3.78 6.59
N ARG A 162 -0.50 4.58 7.10
CA ARG A 162 0.14 5.69 6.41
C ARG A 162 1.63 5.44 6.28
N ALA A 163 2.19 5.81 5.13
CA ALA A 163 3.63 5.80 4.91
C ALA A 163 4.16 7.22 4.67
N ARG A 164 5.10 7.63 5.54
CA ARG A 164 5.89 8.86 5.46
C ARG A 164 5.07 10.12 5.21
N ASP A 165 3.88 10.21 5.81
CA ASP A 165 2.88 11.26 5.62
C ASP A 165 2.33 11.44 4.19
N ARG A 166 2.76 10.63 3.22
CA ARG A 166 2.55 10.88 1.78
C ARG A 166 1.49 9.99 1.15
N ALA A 167 1.29 8.81 1.71
CA ALA A 167 0.37 7.81 1.18
C ALA A 167 -0.37 7.15 2.32
N ALA A 168 -1.64 6.81 2.08
CA ALA A 168 -2.47 6.02 2.98
C ALA A 168 -3.03 4.83 2.21
N ALA A 169 -3.14 3.70 2.88
CA ALA A 169 -3.76 2.49 2.35
C ALA A 169 -4.69 1.91 3.40
N ARG A 170 -5.85 1.43 2.95
CA ARG A 170 -6.82 0.75 3.79
C ARG A 170 -7.01 -0.68 3.30
N VAL A 171 -6.89 -1.62 4.22
CA VAL A 171 -7.14 -3.05 4.00
C VAL A 171 -8.28 -3.49 4.90
N GLU A 172 -9.19 -4.25 4.33
CA GLU A 172 -10.34 -4.82 5.05
C GLU A 172 -10.40 -6.32 4.75
N THR A 173 -10.45 -7.12 5.79
CA THR A 173 -10.57 -8.57 5.67
C THR A 173 -11.66 -9.10 6.56
N LEU A 174 -12.38 -10.11 6.06
CA LEU A 174 -13.40 -10.83 6.79
C LEU A 174 -12.97 -12.29 6.88
N PHE A 175 -12.87 -12.81 8.10
CA PHE A 175 -12.54 -14.20 8.31
C PHE A 175 -13.39 -14.81 9.42
N VAL A 176 -13.36 -16.14 9.49
CA VAL A 176 -14.08 -16.91 10.51
C VAL A 176 -13.05 -17.64 11.34
N ASN A 177 -13.02 -17.38 12.65
CA ASN A 177 -12.23 -18.21 13.56
C ASN A 177 -13.02 -19.50 13.85
N ARG A 178 -12.43 -20.65 13.51
CA ARG A 178 -13.06 -21.97 13.67
C ARG A 178 -12.66 -22.68 14.98
N GLY A 179 -11.97 -21.98 15.88
CA GLY A 179 -11.32 -22.61 17.03
C GLY A 179 -10.07 -23.38 16.56
N GLY A 180 -8.96 -23.22 17.29
CA GLY A 180 -7.73 -23.95 16.99
C GLY A 180 -7.98 -25.46 17.00
N GLN A 181 -7.31 -26.19 16.10
CA GLN A 181 -7.21 -27.64 16.17
C GLN A 181 -6.74 -28.04 17.57
N VAL A 182 -7.62 -28.66 18.34
CA VAL A 182 -7.22 -29.45 19.50
C VAL A 182 -6.44 -30.63 18.92
N PHE A 183 -5.11 -30.64 19.12
CA PHE A 183 -4.29 -31.82 18.88
C PHE A 183 -4.65 -32.93 19.87
#